data_AF-A0A227J4R1-F1
#
_entry.id   AF-A0A227J4R1-F1
#
_cell.length_a   1.000
_cell.length_b   1.000
_cell.length_c   1.000
_cell.angle_alpha   90.00
_cell.angle_beta   90.00
_cell.angle_gamma   90.00
#
_symmetry.space_group_name_H-M   'P 1'
#
loop_
_entity.id
_entity.type
_entity.pdbx_description
1 polymer ?
#
loop_
_entity_poly.entity_id
_entity_poly.type
_entity_poly.pdbx_seq_one_letter_code
_entity_poly.pdbx_strand_id
1 'polypeptide(L)'
;LWHVGRVSHPTFQNGEQPIAPSALAPVETQVWIADEQGNGNMVDCVEPRAMTQADINRVVGDFANAAKRAIESGFDGVEIHGGNGYLIDQFLRTNSNHRTDNYGGSRENRIRFLIE
;
A
#
# COMPACT_ATOMS: atom_id res chain seq x y z
N LEU A 1 -6.34 2.78 9.61
CA LEU A 1 -6.18 1.60 8.76
C LEU A 1 -5.11 1.89 7.72
N TRP A 2 -4.16 0.97 7.55
CA TRP A 2 -2.93 1.26 6.81
C TRP A 2 -2.52 0.09 5.92
N HIS A 3 -2.09 0.41 4.70
CA HIS A 3 -1.43 -0.51 3.80
C HIS A 3 -0.25 0.23 3.15
N VAL A 4 0.97 -0.25 3.36
CA VAL A 4 2.19 0.49 2.98
C VAL A 4 2.46 0.50 1.47
N GLY A 5 1.98 -0.52 0.76
CA GLY A 5 2.24 -0.66 -0.68
C GLY A 5 3.73 -0.83 -0.94
N ARG A 6 4.31 -0.05 -1.86
CA ARG A 6 5.74 -0.14 -2.24
C ARG A 6 6.74 0.31 -1.18
N VAL A 7 6.31 0.95 -0.09
CA VAL A 7 7.19 1.36 1.01
C VAL A 7 7.34 0.17 1.97
N SER A 8 7.98 -0.89 1.48
CA SER A 8 8.13 -2.16 2.20
C SER A 8 9.32 -2.97 1.68
N HIS A 9 9.55 -4.13 2.29
CA HIS A 9 10.62 -5.05 1.94
C HIS A 9 10.14 -6.50 2.08
N PRO A 10 10.48 -7.42 1.15
CA PRO A 10 9.95 -8.80 1.10
C PRO A 10 10.02 -9.59 2.41
N THR A 11 10.96 -9.26 3.29
CA THR A 11 11.04 -9.80 4.66
C THR A 11 9.71 -9.70 5.42
N PHE A 12 8.92 -8.64 5.18
CA PHE A 12 7.62 -8.45 5.82
C PHE A 12 6.46 -9.17 5.12
N GLN A 13 6.73 -9.85 3.99
CA GLN A 13 5.74 -10.54 3.16
C GLN A 13 6.15 -11.97 2.84
N ASN A 14 6.84 -12.66 3.76
CA ASN A 14 7.28 -14.05 3.59
C ASN A 14 8.12 -14.26 2.31
N GLY A 15 8.88 -13.26 1.90
CA GLY A 15 9.71 -13.28 0.69
C GLY A 15 9.02 -12.80 -0.59
N GLU A 16 7.71 -12.51 -0.55
CA GLU A 16 6.98 -11.98 -1.70
C GLU A 16 7.28 -10.50 -1.96
N GLN A 17 7.15 -10.07 -3.21
CA GLN A 17 7.31 -8.66 -3.56
C GLN A 17 6.18 -7.81 -2.92
N PRO A 18 6.49 -6.59 -2.44
CA PRO A 18 5.48 -5.61 -2.11
C PRO A 18 4.57 -5.32 -3.30
N ILE A 19 3.35 -4.86 -3.05
CA ILE A 19 2.38 -4.51 -4.11
C ILE A 19 2.20 -3.01 -4.24
N ALA A 20 1.91 -2.55 -5.46
CA ALA A 20 1.75 -1.14 -5.79
C ALA A 20 0.86 -0.96 -7.04
N PRO A 21 0.37 0.26 -7.35
CA PRO A 21 -0.31 0.50 -8.62
C PRO A 21 0.56 0.19 -9.85
N SER A 22 1.86 0.37 -9.76
CA SER A 22 2.82 0.15 -10.85
C SER A 22 4.11 -0.47 -10.32
N ALA A 23 4.83 -1.22 -11.16
CA ALA A 23 6.14 -1.76 -10.85
C ALA A 23 7.19 -0.63 -10.89
N LEU A 24 7.19 0.20 -9.85
CA LEU A 24 8.05 1.36 -9.70
C LEU A 24 8.49 1.43 -8.24
N ALA A 25 9.77 1.22 -7.97
CA ALA A 25 10.34 1.42 -6.63
C ALA A 25 10.15 2.88 -6.16
N PRO A 26 9.94 3.12 -4.86
CA PRO A 26 10.01 4.48 -4.32
C PRO A 26 11.46 4.99 -4.38
N VAL A 27 11.64 6.28 -4.62
CA VAL A 27 12.97 6.90 -4.77
C VAL A 27 13.57 7.15 -3.39
N GLU A 28 14.83 6.74 -3.18
CA GLU A 28 15.60 7.02 -1.96
C GLU A 28 14.84 6.72 -0.66
N THR A 29 14.00 5.68 -0.67
CA THR A 29 13.12 5.34 0.45
C THR A 29 13.57 4.04 1.06
N GLN A 30 13.77 4.06 2.38
CA GLN A 30 14.22 2.92 3.16
C GLN A 30 13.19 2.56 4.23
N VAL A 31 13.19 1.29 4.63
CA VAL A 31 12.41 0.76 5.77
C VAL A 31 13.36 0.16 6.82
N TRP A 32 12.93 0.19 8.07
CA TRP A 32 13.70 -0.40 9.16
C TRP A 32 13.37 -1.89 9.30
N ILE A 33 14.39 -2.75 9.23
CA ILE A 33 14.27 -4.18 9.53
C ILE A 33 14.98 -4.43 10.86
N ALA A 34 14.26 -5.01 11.82
CA ALA A 34 14.78 -5.38 13.14
C ALA A 34 14.85 -6.90 13.31
N ASP A 35 15.85 -7.37 14.04
CA ASP A 35 15.90 -8.71 14.62
C ASP A 35 14.99 -8.81 15.87
N GLU A 36 14.90 -10.01 16.45
CA GLU A 36 14.09 -10.28 17.63
C GLU A 36 14.56 -9.52 18.90
N GLN A 37 15.82 -9.07 18.92
CA GLN A 37 16.37 -8.28 20.02
C GLN A 37 16.17 -6.77 19.81
N GLY A 38 15.55 -6.37 18.69
CA GLY A 38 15.28 -4.98 18.34
C GLY A 38 16.47 -4.26 17.69
N ASN A 39 17.59 -4.95 17.41
CA ASN A 39 18.66 -4.37 16.61
C ASN A 39 18.27 -4.41 15.14
N GLY A 40 18.62 -3.38 14.38
CA GLY A 40 18.21 -3.31 12.98
C GLY A 40 19.01 -2.34 12.16
N ASN A 41 18.64 -2.24 10.90
CA ASN A 41 19.21 -1.30 9.96
C ASN A 41 18.15 -0.85 8.95
N MET A 42 18.40 0.33 8.37
CA MET A 42 17.64 0.78 7.21
C MET A 42 18.03 -0.06 6.00
N VAL A 43 17.02 -0.49 5.24
CA VAL A 43 17.17 -1.24 4.00
C VAL A 43 16.32 -0.57 2.93
N ASP A 44 16.84 -0.51 1.70
CA ASP A 44 16.14 0.07 0.57
C ASP A 44 14.83 -0.68 0.28
N CYS A 45 13.78 0.07 -0.05
CA CYS A 45 12.57 -0.52 -0.61
C CYS A 45 12.87 -1.08 -2.00
N VAL A 46 12.35 -2.27 -2.29
CA VAL A 46 12.57 -2.96 -3.56
C VAL A 46 11.48 -2.61 -4.59
N GLU A 47 11.71 -2.97 -5.85
CA GLU A 47 10.68 -2.86 -6.88
C GLU A 47 9.45 -3.71 -6.53
N PRO A 48 8.25 -3.10 -6.46
CA PRO A 48 7.03 -3.81 -6.16
C PRO A 48 6.48 -4.53 -7.40
N ARG A 49 5.57 -5.48 -7.17
CA ARG A 49 4.70 -6.03 -8.21
C ARG A 49 3.51 -5.09 -8.45
N ALA A 50 3.19 -4.83 -9.71
CA ALA A 50 1.97 -4.11 -10.06
C ALA A 50 0.72 -4.93 -9.67
N MET A 51 -0.24 -4.28 -9.02
CA MET A 51 -1.49 -4.91 -8.59
C MET A 51 -2.34 -5.33 -9.78
N THR A 52 -2.90 -6.53 -9.70
CA THR A 52 -3.97 -7.02 -10.56
C THR A 52 -5.33 -6.53 -10.04
N GLN A 53 -6.40 -6.72 -10.83
CA GLN A 53 -7.77 -6.47 -10.35
C GLN A 53 -8.10 -7.33 -9.11
N ALA A 54 -7.60 -8.57 -9.05
CA ALA A 54 -7.81 -9.45 -7.90
C ALA A 54 -7.11 -8.91 -6.64
N ASP A 55 -5.90 -8.35 -6.78
CA ASP A 55 -5.21 -7.69 -5.66
C ASP A 55 -6.01 -6.48 -5.16
N ILE A 56 -6.54 -5.66 -6.08
CA ILE A 56 -7.35 -4.49 -5.74
C ILE A 56 -8.61 -4.91 -4.96
N ASN A 57 -9.38 -5.85 -5.51
CA ASN A 57 -10.60 -6.35 -4.86
C ASN A 57 -10.31 -6.94 -3.47
N ARG A 58 -9.21 -7.69 -3.35
CA ARG A 58 -8.78 -8.24 -2.05
C ARG A 58 -8.46 -7.12 -1.06
N VAL A 59 -7.65 -6.13 -1.45
CA VAL A 59 -7.23 -5.05 -0.54
C VAL A 59 -8.41 -4.19 -0.11
N VAL A 60 -9.36 -3.87 -1.00
CA VAL A 60 -10.62 -3.20 -0.62
C VAL A 60 -11.38 -4.01 0.43
N GLY A 61 -11.50 -5.33 0.21
CA GLY A 61 -12.07 -6.26 1.19
C GLY A 61 -11.32 -6.29 2.52
N ASP A 62 -9.98 -6.22 2.50
CA ASP A 62 -9.14 -6.18 3.70
C ASP A 62 -9.36 -4.88 4.49
N PHE A 63 -9.50 -3.72 3.83
CA PHE A 63 -9.86 -2.46 4.49
C PHE A 63 -11.24 -2.52 5.13
N ALA A 64 -12.25 -3.06 4.42
CA ALA A 64 -13.60 -3.22 4.97
C ALA A 64 -13.62 -4.14 6.20
N ASN A 65 -12.91 -5.27 6.12
CA ASN A 65 -12.76 -6.20 7.24
C ASN A 65 -12.01 -5.58 8.41
N ALA A 66 -10.94 -4.82 8.15
CA ALA A 66 -10.18 -4.14 9.19
C ALA A 66 -11.01 -3.03 9.86
N ALA A 67 -11.84 -2.30 9.12
CA ALA A 67 -12.77 -1.33 9.67
C ALA A 67 -13.78 -1.99 10.61
N LYS A 68 -14.42 -3.08 10.16
CA LYS A 68 -15.33 -3.87 10.99
C LYS A 68 -14.67 -4.34 12.27
N ARG A 69 -13.46 -4.91 12.17
CA ARG A 69 -12.69 -5.38 13.34
C ARG A 69 -12.33 -4.24 14.30
N ALA A 70 -12.03 -3.04 13.80
CA ALA A 70 -11.75 -1.89 14.65
C ALA A 70 -12.98 -1.52 15.51
N ILE A 71 -14.18 -1.46 14.91
CA ILE A 71 -15.42 -1.20 15.65
C ILE A 71 -15.72 -2.32 16.64
N GLU A 72 -15.59 -3.59 16.24
CA GLU A 72 -15.75 -4.73 17.14
C GLU A 72 -14.74 -4.73 18.30
N SER A 73 -13.57 -4.10 18.10
CA SER A 73 -12.54 -3.93 19.14
C SER A 73 -12.78 -2.71 20.04
N GLY A 74 -13.87 -1.96 19.82
CA GLY A 74 -14.27 -0.83 20.66
C GLY A 74 -13.72 0.53 20.22
N PHE A 75 -13.18 0.67 19.00
CA PHE A 75 -12.86 1.99 18.45
C PHE A 75 -14.15 2.73 18.03
N ASP A 76 -14.18 4.05 18.25
CA ASP A 76 -15.31 4.90 17.84
C ASP A 76 -15.41 5.11 16.32
N GLY A 77 -14.32 4.84 15.60
CA GLY A 77 -14.23 5.05 14.16
C GLY A 77 -12.87 4.63 13.62
N VAL A 78 -12.69 4.84 12.32
CA VAL A 78 -11.43 4.53 11.63
C VAL A 78 -11.00 5.70 10.75
N GLU A 79 -9.69 5.90 10.69
CA GLU A 79 -9.05 6.75 9.69
C GLU A 79 -8.45 5.88 8.58
N ILE A 80 -8.69 6.23 7.32
CA ILE A 80 -8.03 5.59 6.17
C ILE A 80 -6.74 6.34 5.87
N HIS A 81 -5.58 5.66 5.96
CA HIS A 81 -4.31 6.31 5.68
C HIS A 81 -4.09 6.46 4.16
N GLY A 82 -4.60 7.57 3.61
CA GLY A 82 -4.51 7.94 2.19
C GLY A 82 -3.37 8.90 1.82
N GLY A 83 -2.28 8.93 2.59
CA GLY A 83 -1.21 9.93 2.46
C GLY A 83 0.19 9.36 2.65
N ASN A 84 1.18 10.25 2.73
CA ASN A 84 2.59 9.95 3.01
C ASN A 84 3.24 8.92 2.07
N GLY A 85 2.76 8.81 0.83
CA GLY A 85 3.32 7.90 -0.16
C GLY A 85 3.00 6.42 0.03
N TYR A 86 2.04 6.06 0.89
CA TYR A 86 1.57 4.67 1.08
C TYR A 86 0.54 4.26 0.03
N LEU A 87 0.01 3.03 0.09
CA LEU A 87 -0.63 2.38 -1.06
C LEU A 87 -1.70 3.25 -1.74
N ILE A 88 -2.63 3.82 -0.98
CA ILE A 88 -3.68 4.66 -1.54
C ILE A 88 -3.10 5.92 -2.19
N ASP A 89 -2.18 6.61 -1.51
CA ASP A 89 -1.49 7.78 -2.07
C ASP A 89 -0.69 7.41 -3.33
N GLN A 90 -0.13 6.20 -3.40
CA GLN A 90 0.55 5.71 -4.60
C GLN A 90 -0.40 5.65 -5.80
N PHE A 91 -1.69 5.30 -5.63
CA PHE A 91 -2.68 5.37 -6.71
C PHE A 91 -3.03 6.82 -7.09
N LEU A 92 -3.07 7.74 -6.11
CA LEU A 92 -3.46 9.13 -6.34
C LEU A 92 -2.43 9.93 -7.15
N ARG A 93 -1.13 9.66 -6.95
CA ARG A 93 -0.04 10.47 -7.54
C ARG A 93 0.36 9.99 -8.92
N THR A 94 0.63 10.94 -9.81
CA THR A 94 1.06 10.68 -11.19
C THR A 94 2.50 10.16 -11.30
N ASN A 95 3.33 10.37 -10.27
CA ASN A 95 4.73 9.89 -10.25
C ASN A 95 4.88 8.43 -9.75
N SER A 96 3.80 7.82 -9.26
CA SER A 96 3.79 6.44 -8.77
C SER A 96 2.77 5.54 -9.45
N ASN A 97 1.75 6.13 -10.08
CA ASN A 97 0.71 5.40 -10.80
C ASN A 97 0.81 5.64 -12.31
N HIS A 98 1.43 4.69 -13.01
CA HIS A 98 1.55 4.64 -14.46
C HIS A 98 0.58 3.63 -15.08
N ARG A 99 -0.50 3.25 -14.38
CA ARG A 99 -1.50 2.34 -14.92
C ARG A 99 -2.24 2.97 -16.10
N THR A 100 -2.64 2.11 -17.03
CA THR A 100 -3.43 2.47 -18.23
C THR A 100 -4.87 1.94 -18.17
N ASP A 101 -5.26 1.31 -17.06
CA ASP A 101 -6.59 0.79 -16.82
C ASP A 101 -7.47 1.78 -16.03
N ASN A 102 -8.60 1.29 -15.51
CA ASN A 102 -9.58 2.08 -14.77
C ASN A 102 -9.05 2.65 -13.44
N TYR A 103 -7.82 2.32 -13.04
CA TYR A 103 -7.18 2.83 -11.83
C TYR A 103 -6.00 3.77 -12.12
N GLY A 104 -5.74 4.14 -13.37
CA GLY A 104 -4.69 5.12 -13.72
C GLY A 104 -5.03 6.03 -14.91
N GLY A 105 -4.06 6.85 -15.28
CA GLY A 105 -4.20 7.83 -16.37
C GLY A 105 -4.99 9.08 -15.97
N SER A 106 -6.33 9.01 -15.92
CA SER A 106 -7.17 10.16 -15.58
C SER A 106 -7.20 10.45 -14.07
N ARG A 107 -7.58 11.67 -13.68
CA ARG A 107 -7.78 12.02 -12.26
C ARG A 107 -8.84 11.12 -11.61
N GLU A 108 -9.94 10.89 -12.32
CA GLU A 108 -11.04 10.04 -11.84
C GLU A 108 -10.56 8.61 -11.58
N ASN A 109 -9.83 8.02 -12.53
CA ASN A 109 -9.30 6.67 -12.39
C ASN A 109 -8.31 6.56 -11.22
N ARG A 110 -7.41 7.54 -11.04
CA ARG A 110 -6.49 7.55 -9.90
C ARG A 110 -7.18 7.66 -8.54
N ILE A 111 -8.31 8.36 -8.49
CA ILE A 111 -9.12 8.51 -7.26
C ILE A 111 -9.93 7.24 -6.97
N ARG A 112 -10.26 6.43 -7.99
CA ARG A 112 -11.13 5.24 -7.88
C ARG A 112 -10.78 4.34 -6.69
N PHE A 113 -9.51 3.98 -6.52
CA PHE A 113 -9.06 3.10 -5.45
C PHE A 113 -9.26 3.66 -4.03
N LEU A 114 -9.27 4.99 -3.86
CA LEU A 114 -9.55 5.62 -2.56
C LEU A 114 -11.05 5.56 -2.20
N ILE A 115 -11.92 5.52 -3.20
CA ILE A 115 -13.37 5.64 -3.03
C ILE A 115 -14.06 4.26 -2.93
N GLU A 116 -13.50 3.24 -3.58
CA GLU A 116 -13.93 1.83 -3.48
C GLU A 116 -13.57 1.23 -2.11
#